data_AF-A0A402AVG2-F1
#
_entry.id   AF-A0A402AVG2-F1
#
_cell.length_a   1.000
_cell.length_b   1.000
_cell.length_c   1.000
_cell.angle_alpha   90.00
_cell.angle_beta   90.00
_cell.angle_gamma   90.00
#
_symmetry.space_group_name_H-M   'P 1'
#
loop_
_entity.id
_entity.type
_entity.pdbx_description
1 polymer ?
#
loop_
_entity_poly.entity_id
_entity_poly.type
_entity_poly.pdbx_seq_one_letter_code
_entity_poly.pdbx_strand_id
1 'polypeptide(L)' 'MTWTIINRILGQAALDKSFEKEFLRDPVVAAKRLGYELTDEEIEAFAQSKADTLSAFSKNLLHLLPSQ' A
#
# COMPACT_ATOMS: atom_id res chain seq x y z
N MET A 1 0.01 -1.07 11.82
CA MET A 1 -0.03 0.24 11.14
C MET A 1 -1.46 0.75 11.13
N THR A 2 -1.68 2.04 11.29
CA THR A 2 -3.03 2.61 11.27
C THR A 2 -3.50 2.86 9.83
N TRP A 3 -4.80 2.81 9.60
CA TRP A 3 -5.41 3.22 8.31
C TRP A 3 -4.99 4.62 7.87
N THR A 4 -4.63 5.51 8.81
CA THR A 4 -4.07 6.83 8.52
C THR A 4 -2.77 6.77 7.70
N ILE A 5 -1.87 5.86 8.04
CA ILE A 5 -0.58 5.72 7.33
C ILE A 5 -0.83 5.12 5.95
N ILE A 6 -1.65 4.08 5.86
CA ILE A 6 -2.05 3.46 4.59
C ILE A 6 -2.65 4.51 3.66
N ASN A 7 -3.59 5.32 4.15
CA ASN A 7 -4.21 6.39 3.38
C ASN A 7 -3.20 7.46 2.94
N ARG A 8 -2.15 7.70 3.72
CA ARG A 8 -1.09 8.64 3.35
C ARG A 8 -0.25 8.09 2.19
N ILE A 9 0.11 6.82 2.23
CA ILE A 9 0.83 6.14 1.14
C ILE A 9 -0.02 6.14 -0.13
N LEU A 10 -1.29 5.74 -0.02
CA LEU A 10 -2.23 5.72 -1.15
C LEU A 10 -2.49 7.12 -1.71
N GLY A 11 -2.61 8.12 -0.84
CA GLY A 11 -2.77 9.52 -1.23
C GLY A 11 -1.54 10.05 -1.98
N GLN A 12 -0.33 9.69 -1.55
CA GLN A 12 0.89 10.04 -2.26
C GLN A 12 0.96 9.37 -3.63
N ALA A 13 0.58 8.10 -3.74
CA ALA A 13 0.48 7.39 -5.02
C ALA A 13 -0.60 7.99 -5.94
N ALA A 14 -1.70 8.50 -5.38
CA ALA A 14 -2.72 9.17 -6.19
C ALA A 14 -2.22 10.49 -6.82
N LEU A 15 -1.29 11.19 -6.15
CA LEU A 15 -0.76 12.49 -6.58
C LEU A 15 0.53 12.39 -7.41
N ASP A 16 1.36 11.37 -7.19
CA ASP A 16 2.62 11.16 -7.91
C ASP A 16 2.55 9.89 -8.76
N LYS A 17 2.45 10.08 -10.08
CA LYS A 17 2.37 9.00 -11.08
C LYS A 17 3.65 8.15 -11.18
N SER A 18 4.80 8.69 -10.81
CA SER A 18 6.04 7.91 -10.78
C SER A 18 6.05 7.01 -9.55
N PHE A 19 5.65 7.54 -8.40
CA PHE A 19 5.48 6.77 -7.17
C PHE A 19 4.38 5.71 -7.31
N GLU A 20 3.26 6.02 -7.98
CA GLU A 20 2.19 5.03 -8.27
C GLU A 20 2.74 3.79 -8.97
N LYS A 21 3.51 3.97 -10.05
CA LYS A 21 4.08 2.85 -10.81
C LYS A 21 5.06 2.03 -9.99
N GLU A 22 5.86 2.70 -9.16
CA GLU A 22 6.78 2.02 -8.24
C GLU A 22 6.02 1.24 -7.17
N PHE A 23 5.02 1.87 -6.56
CA PHE A 23 4.18 1.30 -5.52
C PHE A 23 3.39 0.08 -6.02
N LEU A 24 2.77 0.15 -7.19
CA LEU A 24 2.05 -1.00 -7.77
C LEU A 24 3.00 -2.14 -8.17
N ARG A 25 4.27 -1.84 -8.47
CA ARG A 25 5.29 -2.84 -8.77
C ARG A 25 5.79 -3.55 -7.51
N ASP A 26 6.09 -2.78 -6.47
CA ASP A 26 6.55 -3.29 -5.18
C ASP A 26 6.06 -2.41 -4.02
N PRO A 27 4.86 -2.70 -3.49
CA PRO A 27 4.22 -1.84 -2.49
C PRO A 27 4.94 -1.89 -1.14
N VAL A 28 5.66 -2.98 -0.85
CA VAL A 28 6.45 -3.14 0.37
C VAL A 28 7.71 -2.27 0.32
N VAL A 29 8.44 -2.31 -0.80
CA VAL A 29 9.64 -1.47 -1.00
C VAL A 29 9.27 0.01 -1.04
N ALA A 30 8.18 0.36 -1.72
CA ALA A 30 7.70 1.73 -1.79
C ALA A 30 7.28 2.28 -0.42
N ALA A 31 6.60 1.49 0.41
CA ALA A 31 6.27 1.88 1.78
C ALA A 31 7.52 2.10 2.64
N LYS A 32 8.52 1.21 2.54
CA LYS A 32 9.81 1.35 3.25
C LYS A 32 10.59 2.60 2.82
N ARG A 33 10.53 2.97 1.53
CA ARG A 33 11.14 4.23 1.02
C ARG A 33 10.53 5.49 1.63
N LEU A 34 9.26 5.44 2.02
CA LEU A 34 8.61 6.52 2.76
C LEU A 34 8.94 6.52 4.26
N GLY A 35 9.80 5.60 4.72
CA GLY A 35 10.19 5.46 6.12
C GLY A 35 9.20 4.65 6.95
N TYR A 36 8.27 3.93 6.33
CA TYR A 36 7.32 3.08 7.05
C TYR A 36 7.88 1.67 7.24
N GLU A 37 7.96 1.24 8.49
CA GLU A 37 8.18 -0.15 8.84
C GLU A 37 6.83 -0.88 8.82
N LEU A 38 6.71 -1.86 7.94
CA LEU A 38 5.56 -2.77 7.85
C LEU A 38 5.81 -3.97 8.77
N THR A 39 4.78 -4.43 9.47
CA THR A 39 4.82 -5.72 10.17
C THR A 39 4.75 -6.87 9.16
N ASP A 40 5.08 -8.10 9.59
CA ASP A 40 5.00 -9.27 8.71
C ASP A 40 3.60 -9.48 8.12
N GLU A 41 2.55 -9.28 8.94
CA GLU A 41 1.15 -9.34 8.50
C GLU A 41 0.83 -8.30 7.42
N GLU A 42 1.39 -7.10 7.53
CA GLU A 42 1.18 -6.02 6.58
C GLU A 42 1.96 -6.22 5.29
N ILE A 43 3.19 -6.74 5.40
CA ILE A 43 3.97 -7.15 4.24
C ILE A 43 3.20 -8.20 3.45
N GLU A 44 2.63 -9.18 4.13
CA GLU A 44 1.81 -10.22 3.52
C GLU A 44 0.54 -9.62 2.87
N ALA A 45 -0.19 -8.77 3.57
CA ALA A 45 -1.37 -8.10 3.02
C ALA A 45 -1.05 -7.22 1.80
N PHE A 46 0.05 -6.45 1.84
CA PHE A 46 0.51 -5.62 0.72
C PHE A 46 0.96 -6.46 -0.47
N ALA A 47 1.65 -7.58 -0.21
CA ALA A 47 2.10 -8.51 -1.24
C ALA A 47 0.92 -9.23 -1.93
N GLN A 48 -0.11 -9.60 -1.17
CA GLN A 48 -1.33 -10.21 -1.69
C GLN A 48 -2.25 -9.20 -2.39
N SER A 49 -2.14 -7.90 -2.08
CA SER A 49 -2.98 -6.84 -2.65
C SER A 49 -2.56 -6.36 -4.05
N LYS A 50 -1.56 -6.99 -4.68
CA LYS A 50 -1.06 -6.60 -6.02
C LYS A 50 -2.20 -6.40 -7.02
N ALA A 51 -2.17 -5.28 -7.73
CA ALA A 51 -3.15 -4.91 -8.73
C ALA A 51 -2.55 -3.92 -9.74
N ASP A 52 -3.22 -3.78 -10.89
CA ASP A 52 -2.78 -2.86 -11.96
C ASP A 52 -3.20 -1.40 -11.70
N THR A 53 -4.04 -1.15 -10.69
CA THR A 53 -4.52 0.19 -10.35
C THR A 53 -4.57 0.39 -8.84
N LEU A 54 -4.37 1.62 -8.38
CA LEU A 54 -4.50 1.97 -6.96
C LEU A 54 -5.88 1.66 -6.39
N SER A 55 -6.93 1.82 -7.19
CA SER A 55 -8.31 1.53 -6.76
C SER A 55 -8.50 0.05 -6.46
N ALA A 56 -8.02 -0.83 -7.34
CA ALA A 56 -8.08 -2.27 -7.12
C ALA A 56 -7.16 -2.70 -5.95
N PHE A 57 -5.95 -2.13 -5.87
CA PHE A 57 -5.04 -2.38 -4.75
C PHE A 57 -5.70 -2.03 -3.41
N SER A 58 -6.29 -0.83 -3.31
CA SER A 58 -6.91 -0.33 -2.07
C SER A 58 -8.08 -1.21 -1.65
N LYS A 59 -8.89 -1.69 -2.60
CA LYS A 59 -9.98 -2.63 -2.33
C LYS A 59 -9.44 -3.96 -1.79
N ASN A 60 -8.43 -4.54 -2.43
CA ASN A 60 -7.83 -5.79 -1.96
C ASN A 60 -7.27 -5.63 -0.54
N LEU A 61 -6.59 -4.52 -0.27
CA LEU A 61 -6.01 -4.22 1.03
C LEU A 61 -7.08 -4.09 2.13
N LEU A 62 -8.23 -3.47 1.84
CA LEU A 62 -9.38 -3.38 2.75
C LEU A 62 -9.97 -4.75 3.12
N HIS A 63 -9.89 -5.73 2.22
CA HIS A 63 -10.36 -7.08 2.51
C HIS A 63 -9.35 -7.89 3.34
N LEU A 64 -8.05 -7.58 3.20
CA LEU A 64 -6.97 -8.33 3.83
C LEU A 64 -6.59 -7.79 5.21
N LEU A 65 -6.73 -6.49 5.43
CA LEU A 65 -6.48 -5.87 6.73
C LEU A 65 -7.80 -5.73 7.49
N PRO A 66 -7.95 -6.36 8.68
CA PRO A 66 -9.12 -6.15 9.50
C PRO A 66 -9.24 -4.67 9.86
N SER A 67 -10.43 -4.10 9.66
CA SER A 67 -10.78 -2.78 10.16
C SER A 67 -10.83 -2.86 11.69
N GLN A 68 -9.69 -2.65 12.34
CA GLN A 68 -9.60 -2.46 13.79
C GLN A 68 -10.44 -1.25 14.21
#